data_AF-A0A353GM98-F1
#
_entry.id   AF-A0A353GM98-F1
#
_cell.length_a   1.000
_cell.length_b   1.000
_cell.length_c   1.000
_cell.angle_alpha   90.00
_cell.angle_beta   90.00
_cell.angle_gamma   90.00
#
_symmetry.space_group_name_H-M   'P 1'
#
loop_
_entity.id
_entity.type
_entity.pdbx_description
1 polymer ?
#
loop_
_entity_poly.entity_id
_entity_poly.type
_entity_poly.pdbx_seq_one_letter_code
_entity_poly.pdbx_strand_id
1 'polypeptide(L)' 'MVSQNKSDVLREIVRILERKLGVLDDLQSSCCGVTFAQCHAIVEIGRARKISLNDLADILGLDKSTMSRTINNLVE' A
#
# COMPACT_ATOMS: atom_id res chain seq x y z
N MET A 1 -2.76 -22.55 7.28
CA MET A 1 -3.83 -22.10 6.38
C MET A 1 -4.89 -21.47 7.25
N VAL A 2 -4.93 -20.13 7.36
CA VAL A 2 -5.83 -19.43 8.29
C VAL A 2 -7.24 -19.48 7.71
N SER A 3 -8.21 -19.96 8.51
CA SER A 3 -9.63 -19.91 8.17
C SER A 3 -10.05 -18.47 7.88
N GLN A 4 -10.42 -18.18 6.64
CA GLN A 4 -10.93 -16.86 6.23
C GLN A 4 -12.29 -16.63 6.87
N ASN A 5 -12.33 -15.80 7.92
CA ASN A 5 -13.59 -15.23 8.39
C ASN A 5 -14.10 -14.26 7.30
N LYS A 6 -15.43 -14.13 7.15
CA LYS A 6 -16.05 -13.18 6.21
C LYS A 6 -15.50 -11.75 6.38
N SER A 7 -15.11 -11.38 7.60
CA SER A 7 -14.44 -10.09 7.88
C SER A 7 -13.11 -9.91 7.15
N ASP A 8 -12.33 -10.97 6.98
CA ASP A 8 -11.01 -10.90 6.36
C ASP A 8 -11.12 -10.78 4.85
N VAL A 9 -12.07 -11.49 4.25
CA VAL A 9 -12.45 -11.34 2.84
C VAL A 9 -12.91 -9.91 2.57
N LEU A 10 -13.80 -9.38 3.42
CA LEU A 10 -14.31 -8.01 3.27
C LEU A 10 -13.18 -6.99 3.35
N ARG A 11 -12.30 -7.11 4.33
CA ARG A 11 -11.14 -6.22 4.50
C ARG A 11 -10.24 -6.23 3.26
N GLU A 12 -10.00 -7.40 2.68
CA GLU A 12 -9.17 -7.52 1.48
C GLU A 12 -9.83 -6.90 0.25
N ILE A 13 -11.14 -7.08 0.08
CA ILE A 13 -11.89 -6.48 -1.03
C ILE A 13 -11.87 -4.95 -0.94
N VAL A 14 -12.14 -4.40 0.25
CA VAL A 14 -12.12 -2.94 0.49
C VAL A 14 -10.74 -2.37 0.17
N ARG A 15 -9.67 -3.01 0.65
CA ARG A 15 -8.28 -2.59 0.38
C ARG A 15 -7.95 -2.56 -1.12
N ILE A 16 -8.39 -3.58 -1.87
CA ILE A 16 -8.20 -3.63 -3.34
C ILE A 16 -9.00 -2.51 -4.02
N LEU A 17 -10.21 -2.24 -3.54
CA LEU A 17 -11.09 -1.21 -4.08
C LEU A 17 -10.52 0.20 -3.83
N GLU A 18 -10.07 0.50 -2.62
CA GLU A 18 -9.40 1.76 -2.26
C GLU A 18 -8.18 2.01 -3.17
N ARG A 19 -7.35 0.98 -3.39
CA ARG A 19 -6.18 1.05 -4.28
C ARG A 19 -6.58 1.33 -5.73
N LYS A 20 -7.64 0.69 -6.24
CA LYS A 20 -8.10 0.88 -7.62
C LYS A 20 -8.77 2.23 -7.86
N LEU A 21 -9.37 2.83 -6.84
CA LEU A 21 -10.06 4.11 -6.94
C LEU A 21 -9.12 5.31 -6.79
N GLY A 22 -7.84 5.11 -6.46
CA GLY A 22 -6.88 6.22 -6.31
C GLY A 22 -7.20 7.14 -5.13
N VAL A 23 -8.00 6.68 -4.15
CA VAL A 23 -8.40 7.45 -2.94
C VAL A 23 -7.21 7.66 -1.98
N LEU A 24 -6.01 7.26 -2.41
CA LEU A 24 -4.78 7.28 -1.65
C LEU A 24 -4.20 8.70 -1.47
N ASP A 25 -4.57 9.65 -2.35
CA ASP A 25 -3.94 10.97 -2.41
C ASP A 25 -4.60 12.01 -1.48
N ASP A 26 -5.91 11.90 -1.20
CA ASP A 26 -6.67 12.96 -0.51
C ASP A 26 -7.02 12.66 0.96
N LEU A 27 -6.87 11.42 1.43
CA LEU A 27 -7.08 11.08 2.85
C LEU A 27 -5.79 11.31 3.64
N GLN A 28 -5.50 12.58 3.93
CA GLN A 28 -4.48 12.98 4.90
C GLN A 28 -4.93 12.62 6.32
N SER A 29 -4.86 11.34 6.68
CA SER A 29 -4.86 10.93 8.08
C SER A 29 -3.57 10.17 8.36
N SER A 30 -2.78 10.70 9.28
CA SER A 30 -1.52 10.12 9.76
C SER A 30 -1.82 8.90 10.62
N CYS A 31 -2.27 7.81 10.00
CA CYS A 31 -2.26 6.53 10.69
C CYS A 31 -0.77 6.18 10.93
N CYS A 32 -0.38 6.09 12.20
CA CYS A 32 0.95 5.63 12.62
C CYS A 32 2.14 6.52 12.18
N GLY A 33 1.92 7.80 11.89
CA GLY A 33 3.01 8.74 11.54
C GLY A 33 3.57 8.59 10.12
N VAL A 34 2.90 7.81 9.26
CA VAL A 34 3.25 7.66 7.84
C VAL A 34 2.11 8.20 6.96
N THR A 35 2.42 8.56 5.72
CA THR A 35 1.38 8.92 4.73
C THR A 35 0.61 7.67 4.29
N PHE A 36 -0.56 7.85 3.67
CA PHE A 36 -1.33 6.72 3.12
C PHE A 36 -0.51 5.96 2.05
N ALA A 37 0.19 6.68 1.16
CA ALA A 37 1.09 6.07 0.19
C ALA A 37 2.16 5.18 0.85
N GLN A 38 2.75 5.66 1.95
CA GLN A 38 3.73 4.91 2.73
C GLN A 38 3.12 3.70 3.45
N CYS A 39 1.94 3.84 4.04
CA CYS A 39 1.21 2.73 4.67
C CYS A 39 0.91 1.61 3.67
N HIS A 40 0.38 1.96 2.49
CA HIS A 40 0.10 0.99 1.44
C HIS A 40 1.37 0.33 0.91
N ALA A 41 2.48 1.06 0.78
CA ALA A 41 3.78 0.49 0.44
C ALA A 41 4.22 -0.58 1.46
N ILE A 42 4.14 -0.27 2.76
CA ILE A 42 4.49 -1.21 3.84
C ILE A 42 3.61 -2.48 3.78
N VAL A 43 2.30 -2.32 3.58
CA VAL A 43 1.36 -3.44 3.48
C VAL A 43 1.72 -4.36 2.31
N GLU A 44 1.96 -3.81 1.12
CA GLU A 44 2.30 -4.62 -0.05
C GLU A 44 3.66 -5.30 0.08
N ILE A 45 4.66 -4.62 0.63
CA ILE A 45 5.98 -5.20 0.94
C ILE A 45 5.82 -6.38 1.90
N GLY A 46 5.08 -6.20 3.00
CA GLY A 46 4.85 -7.25 4.00
C GLY A 46 4.15 -8.48 3.42
N ARG A 47 3.21 -8.29 2.49
CA ARG A 47 2.48 -9.37 1.82
C ARG A 47 3.33 -10.11 0.78
N ALA A 48 4.11 -9.37 0.00
CA ALA A 48 4.97 -9.94 -1.03
C ALA A 48 6.23 -10.59 -0.45
N ARG A 49 6.61 -10.25 0.80
CA ARG A 49 7.89 -10.59 1.48
C ARG A 49 9.12 -9.98 0.83
N LYS A 50 9.21 -10.03 -0.50
CA LYS A 50 10.26 -9.42 -1.31
C LYS A 50 9.63 -8.93 -2.62
N ILE A 51 9.83 -7.66 -2.93
CA ILE A 51 9.28 -7.00 -4.12
C ILE A 51 10.27 -5.98 -4.67
N SER A 52 10.30 -5.80 -5.99
CA SER A 52 11.12 -4.74 -6.59
C SER A 52 10.40 -3.38 -6.50
N LEU A 53 11.17 -2.29 -6.58
CA LEU A 53 10.58 -0.95 -6.56
C LEU A 53 9.67 -0.69 -7.77
N ASN A 54 10.00 -1.29 -8.93
CA ASN A 54 9.18 -1.19 -10.14
C ASN A 54 7.84 -1.91 -9.95
N ASP A 55 7.87 -3.14 -9.44
CA ASP A 55 6.64 -3.92 -9.23
C ASP A 55 5.76 -3.24 -8.17
N LEU A 56 6.35 -2.64 -7.14
CA LEU A 56 5.62 -1.91 -6.13
C LEU A 56 4.94 -0.65 -6.70
N ALA A 57 5.61 0.05 -7.62
CA ALA A 57 5.05 1.19 -8.35
C ALA A 57 3.84 0.75 -9.19
N ASP A 58 3.96 -0.34 -9.93
CA ASP A 58 2.89 -0.90 -10.75
C ASP A 58 1.68 -1.35 -9.91
N ILE A 59 1.92 -1.98 -8.75
CA ILE A 59 0.86 -2.42 -7.84
C ILE A 59 0.06 -1.23 -7.27
N LEU A 60 0.76 -0.16 -6.90
CA LEU A 60 0.17 1.02 -6.27
C LEU A 60 -0.31 2.07 -7.28
N GLY A 61 -0.07 1.86 -8.58
CA GLY A 61 -0.48 2.79 -9.63
C GLY A 61 0.28 4.11 -9.61
N LEU A 62 1.52 4.11 -9.09
CA LEU A 62 2.35 5.30 -8.93
C LEU A 62 3.49 5.28 -9.95
N ASP A 63 3.97 6.45 -10.36
CA ASP A 63 5.17 6.52 -11.19
C ASP A 63 6.42 6.11 -10.37
N LYS A 64 7.43 5.59 -11.07
CA LYS A 64 8.66 5.09 -10.45
C LYS A 64 9.39 6.15 -9.63
N SER A 65 9.33 7.41 -10.04
CA SER A 65 9.99 8.49 -9.31
C SER A 65 9.29 8.80 -7.98
N THR A 66 7.95 8.77 -7.98
CA THR A 66 7.13 8.91 -6.78
C THR A 66 7.34 7.73 -5.85
N MET A 67 7.32 6.50 -6.37
CA MET A 67 7.57 5.31 -5.55
C MET A 67 8.96 5.32 -4.91
N SER A 68 9.98 5.76 -5.65
CA SER A 68 11.35 5.91 -5.13
C SER A 68 11.40 6.90 -3.95
N ARG A 69 10.80 8.08 -4.10
CA ARG A 69 10.70 9.08 -3.01
C ARG A 69 9.94 8.53 -1.81
N THR A 70 8.80 7.87 -2.03
CA THR A 70 7.98 7.28 -0.95
C THR A 70 8.78 6.27 -0.12
N ILE A 71 9.57 5.41 -0.77
CA ILE A 71 10.40 4.41 -0.09
C ILE A 71 11.60 5.04 0.61
N ASN A 72 12.29 6.00 -0.01
CA ASN A 72 13.42 6.68 0.64
C ASN A 72 12.98 7.38 1.93
N ASN A 73 11.84 8.08 1.90
CA ASN A 73 11.25 8.74 3.07
C ASN A 73 10.77 7.77 4.17
N LEU A 74 10.75 6.46 3.93
CA LEU A 74 10.42 5.44 4.93
C LEU A 74 11.65 4.87 5.65
N VAL A 75 12.83 5.03 5.06
CA VAL A 75 14.09 4.44 5.55
C VAL A 75 15.01 5.50 6.17
N GLU A 76 14.82 6.76 5.83
CA GLU A 76 15.40 7.92 6.52
C GLU A 76 14.92 8.01 7.99
#